data_AF-A0A9N8KUS8-F1
#
_entry.id   AF-A0A9N8KUS8-F1
#
_cell.length_a   1.000
_cell.length_b   1.000
_cell.length_c   1.000
_cell.angle_alpha   90.00
_cell.angle_beta   90.00
_cell.angle_gamma   90.00
#
_symmetry.space_group_name_H-M   'P 1'
#
loop_
_entity.id
_entity.type
_entity.pdbx_description
1 polymer ?
#
loop_
_entity_poly.entity_id
_entity_poly.type
_entity_poly.pdbx_seq_one_letter_code
_entity_poly.pdbx_strand_id
1 'polypeptide(L)'
;MDWARDHRMHHKYSETDADPHNATRGFFFSHIGWLLVRKHPDLKEKGKGLDMSDLLADPVLRFQKKYYLLLMPLACFVMPTMIPVYFWGETWTNAFFVAAMFRYAFILNVTWLVNSAAHKWGDKPYDKSIKPSENMSVAMFALGEGFHNYHHTFPWDYKTAELGNTKLNFTTAFINFFAKIGWAYDLKTVSDDIVKNRVKRTGDGSHHLWGWGDKDHSKEEIAAAIRINPKDD
;
A
#
# COMPACT_ATOMS: atom_id res chain seq x y z
N MET A 1 -5.67 5.08 14.76
CA MET A 1 -4.89 4.25 15.71
C MET A 1 -5.11 2.75 15.51
N ASP A 2 -6.35 2.25 15.55
CA ASP A 2 -6.61 0.80 15.42
C ASP A 2 -6.15 0.23 14.06
N TRP A 3 -6.37 0.97 12.98
CA TRP A 3 -5.86 0.60 11.65
C TRP A 3 -4.34 0.41 11.65
N ALA A 4 -3.58 1.37 12.18
CA ALA A 4 -2.12 1.29 12.23
C ALA A 4 -1.63 0.15 13.13
N ARG A 5 -2.32 -0.14 14.24
CA ARG A 5 -2.01 -1.33 15.08
C ARG A 5 -2.16 -2.61 14.26
N ASP A 6 -3.32 -2.77 13.61
CA ASP A 6 -3.63 -3.97 12.83
C ASP A 6 -2.68 -4.09 11.62
N HIS A 7 -2.29 -2.99 10.98
CA HIS A 7 -1.32 -2.98 9.89
C HIS A 7 0.12 -3.27 10.35
N ARG A 8 0.54 -2.79 11.53
CA ARG A 8 1.82 -3.21 12.17
C ARG A 8 1.83 -4.71 12.45
N MET A 9 0.72 -5.26 12.93
CA MET A 9 0.56 -6.72 13.11
C MET A 9 0.67 -7.46 11.78
N HIS A 10 0.02 -6.95 10.74
CA HIS A 10 0.04 -7.53 9.41
C HIS A 10 1.46 -7.60 8.82
N HIS A 11 2.26 -6.53 8.90
CA HIS A 11 3.65 -6.59 8.44
C HIS A 11 4.51 -7.53 9.28
N LYS A 12 4.39 -7.46 10.62
CA LYS A 12 5.27 -8.20 11.53
C LYS A 12 5.00 -9.70 11.52
N TYR A 13 3.75 -10.10 11.31
CA TYR A 13 3.28 -11.48 11.42
C TYR A 13 2.52 -11.95 10.18
N SER A 14 2.84 -11.37 9.03
CA SER A 14 2.18 -11.64 7.74
C SER A 14 2.06 -13.14 7.49
N GLU A 15 0.92 -13.56 6.95
CA GLU A 15 0.60 -14.97 6.67
C GLU A 15 0.54 -15.91 7.89
N THR A 16 0.47 -15.39 9.12
CA THR A 16 0.25 -16.21 10.33
C THR A 16 -1.11 -15.91 10.97
N ASP A 17 -1.51 -16.67 11.98
CA ASP A 17 -2.75 -16.39 12.71
C ASP A 17 -2.74 -15.08 13.53
N ALA A 18 -1.59 -14.43 13.66
CA ALA A 18 -1.50 -13.10 14.24
C ALA A 18 -1.71 -11.97 13.22
N ASP A 19 -1.76 -12.27 11.93
CA ASP A 19 -2.15 -11.36 10.86
C ASP A 19 -3.69 -11.18 10.84
N PRO A 20 -4.21 -9.94 11.00
CA PRO A 20 -5.65 -9.69 10.97
C PRO A 20 -6.36 -10.20 9.71
N HIS A 21 -5.70 -10.15 8.56
CA HIS A 21 -6.27 -10.53 7.26
C HIS A 21 -5.40 -11.60 6.58
N ASN A 22 -4.91 -12.58 7.37
CA ASN A 22 -4.09 -13.70 6.94
C ASN A 22 -4.52 -14.30 5.58
N ALA A 23 -3.73 -14.01 4.54
CA ALA A 23 -4.00 -14.44 3.17
C ALA A 23 -3.91 -15.97 2.97
N THR A 24 -3.31 -16.72 3.89
CA THR A 24 -3.31 -18.20 3.84
C THR A 24 -4.69 -18.80 4.07
N ARG A 25 -5.61 -18.07 4.69
CA ARG A 25 -7.01 -18.49 4.92
C ARG A 25 -7.92 -18.29 3.70
N GLY A 26 -7.35 -17.87 2.57
CA GLY A 26 -8.04 -17.74 1.30
C GLY A 26 -8.55 -16.32 1.00
N PHE A 27 -8.87 -16.10 -0.27
CA PHE A 27 -9.19 -14.78 -0.82
C PHE A 27 -10.37 -14.11 -0.11
N PHE A 28 -11.46 -14.83 0.13
CA PHE A 28 -12.63 -14.26 0.80
C PHE A 28 -12.30 -13.79 2.21
N PHE A 29 -11.51 -14.56 2.96
CA PHE A 29 -11.12 -14.20 4.31
C PHE A 29 -10.28 -12.92 4.34
N SER A 30 -9.22 -12.84 3.53
CA SER A 30 -8.34 -11.65 3.50
C SER A 30 -9.00 -10.43 2.87
N HIS A 31 -10.01 -10.62 2.02
CA HIS A 31 -10.77 -9.52 1.42
C HIS A 31 -11.75 -8.90 2.43
N ILE A 32 -12.72 -9.67 2.94
CA ILE A 32 -13.75 -9.15 3.84
C ILE A 32 -14.06 -10.07 5.03
N GLY A 33 -13.84 -11.38 4.89
CA GLY A 33 -14.25 -12.36 5.90
C GLY A 33 -13.65 -12.11 7.28
N TRP A 34 -12.44 -11.54 7.36
CA TRP A 34 -11.80 -11.16 8.62
C TRP A 34 -12.56 -10.12 9.44
N LEU A 35 -13.37 -9.27 8.80
CA LEU A 35 -14.25 -8.30 9.47
C LEU A 35 -15.55 -8.93 10.00
N LEU A 36 -15.90 -10.11 9.49
CA LEU A 36 -17.17 -10.79 9.78
C LEU A 36 -17.05 -11.84 10.88
N VAL A 37 -15.85 -12.06 11.41
CA VAL A 37 -15.57 -13.06 12.44
C VAL A 37 -14.78 -12.46 13.59
N ARG A 38 -14.73 -13.19 14.71
CA ARG A 38 -13.84 -12.82 15.82
C ARG A 38 -12.38 -12.99 15.39
N LYS A 39 -11.54 -12.03 15.76
CA LYS A 39 -10.09 -12.09 15.55
C LYS A 39 -9.50 -13.30 16.28
N HIS A 40 -8.47 -13.91 15.68
CA HIS A 40 -7.75 -15.04 16.28
C HIS A 40 -7.08 -14.63 17.61
N PRO A 41 -7.00 -15.52 18.62
CA PRO A 41 -6.34 -15.21 19.91
C PRO A 41 -4.90 -14.69 19.77
N ASP A 42 -4.09 -15.28 18.88
CA ASP A 42 -2.70 -14.86 18.62
C ASP A 42 -2.55 -13.38 18.28
N LEU A 43 -3.51 -12.81 17.53
CA LEU A 43 -3.49 -11.39 17.19
C LEU A 43 -3.56 -10.54 18.46
N LYS A 44 -4.43 -10.91 19.41
CA LYS A 44 -4.57 -10.21 20.68
C LYS A 44 -3.34 -10.41 21.57
N GLU A 45 -2.79 -11.62 21.60
CA GLU A 45 -1.62 -11.93 22.42
C GLU A 45 -0.37 -11.21 21.93
N LYS A 46 0.00 -11.42 20.66
CA LYS A 46 1.19 -10.80 20.06
C LYS A 46 1.04 -9.29 19.89
N GLY A 47 -0.19 -8.80 19.73
CA GLY A 47 -0.51 -7.37 19.68
C GLY A 47 -0.19 -6.61 20.96
N LYS A 48 -0.10 -7.27 22.13
CA LYS A 48 0.32 -6.61 23.38
C LYS A 48 1.77 -6.13 23.33
N GLY A 49 2.61 -6.79 22.52
CA GLY A 49 4.03 -6.44 22.37
C GLY A 49 4.30 -5.39 21.28
N LEU A 50 3.26 -4.81 20.66
CA LEU A 50 3.44 -3.70 19.73
C LEU A 50 3.56 -2.38 20.49
N ASP A 51 4.62 -1.64 20.20
CA ASP A 51 4.71 -0.24 20.60
C ASP A 51 3.70 0.58 19.81
N MET A 52 2.96 1.42 20.54
CA MET A 52 1.92 2.32 20.04
C MET A 52 2.07 3.72 20.65
N SER A 53 3.15 3.96 21.39
CA SER A 53 3.42 5.20 22.13
C SER A 53 3.47 6.41 21.22
N ASP A 54 4.03 6.25 20.02
CA ASP A 54 4.10 7.26 18.97
C ASP A 54 2.70 7.73 18.54
N LEU A 55 1.78 6.80 18.28
CA LEU A 55 0.42 7.15 17.88
C LEU A 55 -0.38 7.76 19.03
N LEU A 56 -0.12 7.31 20.27
CA LEU A 56 -0.77 7.84 21.47
C LEU A 56 -0.28 9.24 21.82
N ALA A 57 0.96 9.57 21.49
CA ALA A 57 1.53 10.91 21.70
C ALA A 57 0.92 11.94 20.73
N ASP A 58 0.55 11.53 19.52
CA ASP A 58 0.01 12.42 18.48
C ASP A 58 -1.37 13.01 18.90
N PRO A 59 -1.48 14.35 19.04
CA PRO A 59 -2.72 15.00 19.44
C PRO A 59 -3.83 14.92 18.39
N VAL A 60 -3.49 14.90 17.09
CA VAL A 60 -4.45 14.78 15.99
C VAL A 60 -5.08 13.40 16.01
N LEU A 61 -4.27 12.34 16.18
CA LEU A 61 -4.80 10.98 16.29
C LEU A 61 -5.66 10.79 17.54
N ARG A 62 -5.28 11.40 18.67
CA ARG A 62 -6.10 11.36 19.89
C ARG A 62 -7.43 12.09 19.71
N PHE A 63 -7.43 13.24 19.06
CA PHE A 63 -8.65 13.96 18.70
C PHE A 63 -9.55 13.10 17.80
N GLN A 64 -8.99 12.55 16.72
CA GLN A 64 -9.72 11.69 15.78
C GLN A 64 -10.32 10.47 16.50
N LYS A 65 -9.57 9.82 17.38
CA LYS A 65 -10.05 8.70 18.19
C LYS A 65 -11.19 9.09 19.14
N LYS A 66 -11.08 10.24 19.81
CA LYS A 66 -12.08 10.73 20.77
C LYS A 66 -13.42 11.04 20.09
N TYR A 67 -13.39 11.63 18.90
CA TYR A 67 -14.58 12.10 18.19
C TYR A 67 -14.98 11.21 17.00
N TYR A 68 -14.37 10.04 16.85
CA TYR A 68 -14.55 9.16 15.69
C TYR A 68 -16.02 8.86 15.37
N LEU A 69 -16.82 8.53 16.40
CA LEU A 69 -18.24 8.19 16.22
C LEU A 69 -19.10 9.35 15.73
N LEU A 70 -18.62 10.59 15.85
CA LEU A 70 -19.26 11.78 15.29
C LEU A 70 -18.68 12.11 13.91
N LEU A 71 -17.34 12.15 13.80
CA LEU A 71 -16.64 12.56 12.57
C LEU A 71 -16.87 11.58 11.42
N MET A 72 -16.88 10.28 11.70
CA MET A 72 -17.05 9.24 10.67
C MET A 72 -18.39 9.37 9.94
N PRO A 73 -19.56 9.32 10.60
CA PRO A 73 -20.83 9.39 9.88
C PRO A 73 -21.01 10.73 9.17
N LEU A 74 -20.51 11.82 9.77
CA LEU A 74 -20.52 13.14 9.17
C LEU A 74 -19.72 13.17 7.85
N ALA A 75 -18.48 12.69 7.86
CA ALA A 75 -17.59 12.74 6.71
C ALA A 75 -17.86 11.67 5.65
N CYS A 76 -18.31 10.48 6.06
CA CYS A 76 -18.50 9.36 5.15
C CYS A 76 -19.89 9.33 4.51
N PHE A 77 -20.93 9.85 5.18
CA PHE A 77 -22.32 9.76 4.72
C PHE A 77 -23.02 11.12 4.63
N VAL A 78 -23.01 11.93 5.68
CA VAL A 78 -23.78 13.20 5.70
C VAL A 78 -23.24 14.21 4.70
N MET A 79 -21.95 14.57 4.77
CA MET A 79 -21.35 15.54 3.85
C MET A 79 -21.41 15.08 2.38
N PRO A 80 -21.05 13.82 2.03
CA PRO A 80 -21.16 13.33 0.65
C PRO A 80 -22.59 13.27 0.11
N THR A 81 -23.62 13.22 0.98
CA THR A 81 -25.02 13.32 0.55
C THR A 81 -25.49 14.77 0.45
N MET A 82 -25.17 15.63 1.42
CA MET A 82 -25.64 17.02 1.45
C MET A 82 -24.99 17.88 0.36
N ILE A 83 -23.67 17.76 0.15
CA ILE A 83 -22.95 18.63 -0.79
C ILE A 83 -23.57 18.53 -2.20
N PRO A 84 -23.81 17.34 -2.79
CA PRO A 84 -24.43 17.26 -4.10
C PRO A 84 -25.82 17.89 -4.20
N VAL A 85 -26.64 17.68 -3.16
CA VAL A 85 -28.01 18.20 -3.12
C VAL A 85 -28.01 19.72 -3.11
N TYR A 86 -27.18 20.34 -2.27
CA TYR A 86 -27.21 21.79 -2.07
C TYR A 86 -26.37 22.58 -3.08
N PHE A 87 -25.30 22.02 -3.62
CA PHE A 87 -24.38 22.77 -4.49
C PHE A 87 -24.63 22.60 -5.99
N TRP A 88 -25.25 21.51 -6.42
CA TRP A 88 -25.58 21.30 -7.84
C TRP A 88 -26.94 20.64 -8.10
N GLY A 89 -27.81 20.63 -7.09
CA GLY A 89 -29.22 20.25 -7.26
C GLY A 89 -29.44 18.75 -7.50
N GLU A 90 -28.53 17.88 -7.03
CA GLU A 90 -28.71 16.43 -7.14
C GLU A 90 -29.90 15.96 -6.28
N THR A 91 -30.54 14.86 -6.68
CA THR A 91 -31.61 14.24 -5.90
C THR A 91 -31.07 13.59 -4.62
N TRP A 92 -31.84 13.63 -3.53
CA TRP A 92 -31.48 12.97 -2.28
C TRP A 92 -31.14 11.48 -2.45
N THR A 93 -31.91 10.77 -3.27
CA THR A 93 -31.72 9.35 -3.54
C THR A 93 -30.36 9.09 -4.20
N ASN A 94 -30.04 9.81 -5.29
CA ASN A 94 -28.76 9.63 -5.97
C ASN A 94 -27.58 10.04 -5.09
N ALA A 95 -27.69 11.17 -4.38
CA ALA A 95 -26.64 11.64 -3.50
C ALA A 95 -26.35 10.65 -2.36
N PHE A 96 -27.38 10.04 -1.78
CA PHE A 96 -27.20 9.04 -0.73
C PHE A 96 -26.68 7.71 -1.27
N PHE A 97 -27.33 7.12 -2.27
CA PHE A 97 -26.97 5.78 -2.74
C PHE A 97 -25.70 5.75 -3.59
N VAL A 98 -25.41 6.79 -4.37
CA VAL A 98 -24.25 6.84 -5.26
C VAL A 98 -23.07 7.55 -4.58
N ALA A 99 -23.23 8.82 -4.22
CA ALA A 99 -22.11 9.63 -3.71
C ALA A 99 -21.68 9.24 -2.27
N ALA A 100 -22.58 8.70 -1.45
CA ALA A 100 -22.23 8.17 -0.13
C ALA A 100 -22.04 6.65 -0.14
N MET A 101 -23.10 5.86 -0.35
CA MET A 101 -23.07 4.40 -0.14
C MET A 101 -22.22 3.64 -1.16
N PHE A 102 -22.45 3.83 -2.46
CA PHE A 102 -21.66 3.17 -3.49
C PHE A 102 -20.20 3.60 -3.43
N ARG A 103 -19.92 4.91 -3.32
CA ARG A 103 -18.55 5.42 -3.12
C ARG A 103 -17.85 4.75 -1.94
N TYR A 104 -18.53 4.63 -0.79
CA TYR A 104 -17.97 3.99 0.40
C TYR A 104 -17.70 2.50 0.18
N ALA A 105 -18.67 1.76 -0.36
CA ALA A 105 -18.52 0.34 -0.66
C ALA A 105 -17.41 0.09 -1.69
N PHE A 106 -17.33 0.91 -2.74
CA PHE A 106 -16.29 0.84 -3.77
C PHE A 106 -14.90 1.03 -3.18
N ILE A 107 -14.69 2.10 -2.40
CA ILE A 107 -13.39 2.38 -1.76
C ILE A 107 -12.98 1.27 -0.79
N LEU A 108 -13.94 0.70 -0.04
CA LEU A 108 -13.67 -0.45 0.83
C LEU A 108 -13.16 -1.65 0.03
N ASN A 109 -13.84 -2.03 -1.06
CA ASN A 109 -13.42 -3.16 -1.90
C ASN A 109 -12.05 -2.91 -2.55
N VAL A 110 -11.79 -1.70 -3.03
CA VAL A 110 -10.47 -1.31 -3.55
C VAL A 110 -9.38 -1.46 -2.48
N THR A 111 -9.64 -1.00 -1.26
CA THR A 111 -8.70 -1.16 -0.14
C THR A 111 -8.49 -2.64 0.20
N TRP A 112 -9.55 -3.43 0.22
CA TRP A 112 -9.49 -4.86 0.53
C TRP A 112 -8.83 -5.70 -0.57
N LEU A 113 -8.75 -5.22 -1.81
CA LEU A 113 -7.96 -5.86 -2.86
C LEU A 113 -6.46 -5.86 -2.55
N VAL A 114 -5.97 -4.87 -1.80
CA VAL A 114 -4.57 -4.84 -1.34
C VAL A 114 -4.31 -6.06 -0.44
N ASN A 115 -5.17 -6.29 0.56
CA ASN A 115 -5.04 -7.44 1.47
C ASN A 115 -5.24 -8.80 0.79
N SER A 116 -6.04 -8.85 -0.29
CA SER A 116 -6.44 -10.11 -0.91
C SER A 116 -5.75 -10.39 -2.24
N ALA A 117 -5.98 -9.57 -3.26
CA ALA A 117 -5.43 -9.77 -4.58
C ALA A 117 -3.91 -9.55 -4.59
N ALA A 118 -3.41 -8.51 -3.92
CA ALA A 118 -1.97 -8.24 -3.88
C ALA A 118 -1.17 -9.24 -3.04
N HIS A 119 -1.81 -10.08 -2.21
CA HIS A 119 -1.17 -11.22 -1.54
C HIS A 119 -1.25 -12.54 -2.32
N LYS A 120 -1.88 -12.54 -3.50
CA LYS A 120 -2.21 -13.78 -4.21
C LYS A 120 -1.77 -13.78 -5.67
N TRP A 121 -1.89 -12.66 -6.37
CA TRP A 121 -1.67 -12.57 -7.80
C TRP A 121 -0.80 -11.37 -8.16
N GLY A 122 0.29 -11.66 -8.85
CA GLY A 122 1.26 -10.67 -9.30
C GLY A 122 2.67 -11.24 -9.27
N ASP A 123 3.61 -10.42 -9.70
CA ASP A 123 5.03 -10.75 -9.71
C ASP A 123 5.69 -10.48 -8.35
N LYS A 124 6.85 -11.07 -8.09
CA LYS A 124 7.60 -10.89 -6.83
C LYS A 124 9.07 -10.53 -7.08
N PRO A 125 9.32 -9.37 -7.72
CA PRO A 125 10.64 -8.97 -8.17
C PRO A 125 11.65 -8.74 -7.02
N TYR A 126 11.20 -8.43 -5.80
CA TYR A 126 12.08 -8.10 -4.68
C TYR A 126 12.28 -9.27 -3.72
N ASP A 127 11.21 -9.98 -3.37
CA ASP A 127 11.27 -11.15 -2.50
C ASP A 127 10.20 -12.19 -2.84
N LYS A 128 10.61 -13.31 -3.41
CA LYS A 128 9.73 -14.42 -3.78
C LYS A 128 9.30 -15.29 -2.60
N SER A 129 9.95 -15.16 -1.44
CA SER A 129 9.67 -15.97 -0.25
C SER A 129 8.44 -15.51 0.53
N ILE A 130 8.01 -14.26 0.32
CA ILE A 130 6.79 -13.69 0.90
C ILE A 130 5.61 -13.81 -0.06
N LYS A 131 4.37 -13.71 0.44
CA LYS A 131 3.17 -13.73 -0.42
C LYS A 131 2.82 -12.44 -1.17
N PRO A 132 3.01 -11.24 -0.58
CA PRO A 132 2.81 -9.96 -1.27
C PRO A 132 3.45 -9.93 -2.65
N SER A 133 2.73 -9.38 -3.61
CA SER A 133 3.05 -9.39 -5.04
C SER A 133 2.75 -8.02 -5.65
N GLU A 134 3.48 -7.68 -6.70
CA GLU A 134 3.23 -6.49 -7.51
C GLU A 134 2.00 -6.74 -8.37
N ASN A 135 0.94 -5.96 -8.15
CA ASN A 135 -0.31 -6.08 -8.88
C ASN A 135 -0.73 -4.73 -9.49
N MET A 136 -0.51 -4.59 -10.79
CA MET A 136 -0.73 -3.33 -11.51
C MET A 136 -2.19 -2.85 -11.46
N SER A 137 -3.15 -3.79 -11.55
CA SER A 137 -4.57 -3.47 -11.47
C SER A 137 -4.93 -2.93 -10.09
N VAL A 138 -4.41 -3.55 -9.02
CA VAL A 138 -4.58 -3.04 -7.65
C VAL A 138 -3.91 -1.69 -7.50
N ALA A 139 -2.71 -1.48 -8.04
CA ALA A 139 -2.01 -0.20 -7.96
C ALA A 139 -2.82 0.92 -8.61
N MET A 140 -3.44 0.67 -9.77
CA MET A 140 -4.29 1.65 -10.46
C MET A 140 -5.50 2.06 -9.63
N PHE A 141 -6.23 1.10 -9.04
CA PHE A 141 -7.44 1.42 -8.26
C PHE A 141 -7.12 1.94 -6.86
N ALA A 142 -6.08 1.42 -6.21
CA ALA A 142 -5.66 1.78 -4.86
C ALA A 142 -4.61 2.90 -4.82
N LEU A 143 -4.52 3.71 -5.89
CA LEU A 143 -3.70 4.93 -5.96
C LEU A 143 -2.19 4.74 -5.70
N GLY A 144 -1.66 3.54 -5.98
CA GLY A 144 -0.25 3.18 -5.80
C GLY A 144 -0.01 2.01 -4.87
N GLU A 145 -0.98 1.62 -4.04
CA GLU A 145 -0.78 0.61 -2.99
C GLU A 145 -0.72 -0.85 -3.49
N GLY A 146 -0.71 -1.07 -4.81
CA GLY A 146 -0.59 -2.40 -5.42
C GLY A 146 0.85 -2.88 -5.64
N PHE A 147 1.85 -2.04 -5.38
CA PHE A 147 3.28 -2.42 -5.40
C PHE A 147 3.66 -3.13 -4.09
N HIS A 148 2.95 -4.23 -3.81
CA HIS A 148 2.86 -4.80 -2.47
C HIS A 148 4.06 -5.69 -2.11
N ASN A 149 4.74 -6.29 -3.09
CA ASN A 149 5.99 -7.02 -2.85
C ASN A 149 7.08 -6.04 -2.40
N TYR A 150 7.19 -4.88 -3.06
CA TYR A 150 8.11 -3.82 -2.65
C TYR A 150 7.78 -3.32 -1.25
N HIS A 151 6.52 -2.96 -1.00
CA HIS A 151 6.06 -2.42 0.26
C HIS A 151 6.35 -3.36 1.44
N HIS A 152 6.08 -4.66 1.32
CA HIS A 152 6.41 -5.62 2.38
C HIS A 152 7.91 -5.87 2.53
N THR A 153 8.68 -5.70 1.46
CA THR A 153 10.14 -5.83 1.48
C THR A 153 10.80 -4.63 2.17
N PHE A 154 10.25 -3.44 1.96
CA PHE A 154 10.77 -2.16 2.46
C PHE A 154 9.66 -1.29 3.07
N PRO A 155 9.07 -1.71 4.21
CA PRO A 155 7.89 -1.06 4.78
C PRO A 155 8.13 0.37 5.32
N TRP A 156 9.38 0.83 5.31
CA TRP A 156 9.76 2.19 5.72
C TRP A 156 9.94 3.17 4.55
N ASP A 157 9.83 2.72 3.29
CA ASP A 157 9.88 3.62 2.13
C ASP A 157 8.56 4.39 2.01
N TYR A 158 8.63 5.72 1.99
CA TYR A 158 7.44 6.58 1.92
C TYR A 158 6.65 6.43 0.62
N LYS A 159 7.28 5.92 -0.45
CA LYS A 159 6.66 5.78 -1.78
C LYS A 159 5.84 4.50 -1.91
N THR A 160 6.05 3.52 -1.04
CA THR A 160 5.47 2.16 -1.15
C THR A 160 5.77 1.43 -2.46
N ALA A 161 6.70 1.94 -3.29
CA ALA A 161 7.05 1.42 -4.60
C ALA A 161 8.49 1.79 -4.98
N GLU A 162 9.12 0.96 -5.82
CA GLU A 162 10.38 1.34 -6.46
C GLU A 162 10.18 2.53 -7.42
N LEU A 163 11.21 3.35 -7.54
CA LEU A 163 11.22 4.67 -8.19
C LEU A 163 10.37 4.80 -9.47
N GLY A 164 9.62 5.90 -9.55
CA GLY A 164 9.35 6.56 -10.84
C GLY A 164 8.00 6.30 -11.51
N ASN A 165 7.19 5.33 -11.07
CA ASN A 165 5.84 5.18 -11.62
C ASN A 165 4.82 6.12 -10.96
N THR A 166 5.10 7.43 -10.96
CA THR A 166 4.17 8.47 -10.47
C THR A 166 2.84 8.49 -11.23
N LYS A 167 2.79 7.84 -12.41
CA LYS A 167 1.53 7.68 -13.17
C LYS A 167 0.53 6.79 -12.44
N LEU A 168 1.01 5.78 -11.70
CA LEU A 168 0.15 4.85 -10.97
C LEU A 168 0.23 5.04 -9.46
N ASN A 169 1.23 5.74 -8.95
CA ASN A 169 1.37 6.07 -7.54
C ASN A 169 1.01 7.54 -7.26
N PHE A 170 -0.29 7.81 -7.23
CA PHE A 170 -0.83 9.13 -6.96
C PHE A 170 -0.56 9.57 -5.51
N THR A 171 -0.53 8.63 -4.55
CA THR A 171 -0.18 8.89 -3.15
C THR A 171 1.20 9.53 -3.04
N THR A 172 2.21 8.97 -3.71
CA THR A 172 3.57 9.54 -3.73
C THR A 172 3.60 10.92 -4.38
N ALA A 173 2.86 11.12 -5.48
CA ALA A 173 2.78 12.43 -6.13
C ALA A 173 2.18 13.49 -5.20
N PHE A 174 1.13 13.14 -4.45
CA PHE A 174 0.51 13.99 -3.44
C PHE A 174 1.51 14.34 -2.32
N ILE A 175 2.21 13.36 -1.74
CA ILE A 175 3.22 13.61 -0.70
C ILE A 175 4.34 14.50 -1.23
N ASN A 176 4.82 14.25 -2.44
CA ASN A 176 5.86 15.07 -3.08
C ASN A 176 5.40 16.52 -3.30
N PHE A 177 4.13 16.75 -3.62
CA PHE A 177 3.57 18.10 -3.69
C PHE A 177 3.65 18.81 -2.33
N PHE A 178 3.23 18.15 -1.25
CA PHE A 178 3.32 18.73 0.10
C PHE A 178 4.77 18.92 0.55
N ALA A 179 5.69 18.08 0.10
CA ALA A 179 7.11 18.27 0.35
C ALA A 179 7.67 19.51 -0.35
N LYS A 180 7.26 19.75 -1.61
CA LYS A 180 7.66 20.95 -2.36
C LYS A 180 7.24 22.25 -1.69
N ILE A 181 6.08 22.27 -1.02
CA ILE A 181 5.59 23.45 -0.28
C ILE A 181 6.01 23.44 1.20
N GLY A 182 6.88 22.51 1.62
CA GLY A 182 7.44 22.44 2.97
C GLY A 182 6.52 21.88 4.06
N TRP A 183 5.39 21.27 3.69
CA TRP A 183 4.45 20.67 4.64
C TRP A 183 4.78 19.21 4.97
N ALA A 184 5.53 18.54 4.10
CA ALA A 184 6.09 17.21 4.35
C ALA A 184 7.62 17.24 4.25
N TYR A 185 8.31 16.48 5.10
CA TYR A 185 9.77 16.43 5.16
C TYR A 185 10.20 15.08 5.78
N ASP A 186 11.52 14.83 5.86
CA ASP A 186 12.09 13.54 6.31
C ASP A 186 11.54 12.33 5.54
N LEU A 187 11.35 12.49 4.22
CA LEU A 187 10.84 11.43 3.36
C LEU A 187 11.92 10.36 3.16
N LYS A 188 11.69 9.17 3.74
CA LYS A 188 12.63 8.05 3.72
C LYS A 188 12.44 7.22 2.47
N THR A 189 13.50 7.04 1.68
CA THR A 189 13.48 6.14 0.53
C THR A 189 14.67 5.18 0.52
N VAL A 190 14.45 3.99 -0.02
CA VAL A 190 15.47 2.96 -0.20
C VAL A 190 16.39 3.36 -1.35
N SER A 191 17.70 3.29 -1.12
CA SER A 191 18.71 3.51 -2.16
C SER A 191 18.68 2.39 -3.20
N ASP A 192 19.00 2.72 -4.44
CA ASP A 192 19.05 1.78 -5.57
C ASP A 192 19.94 0.56 -5.30
N ASP A 193 21.06 0.73 -4.60
CA ASP A 193 21.97 -0.38 -4.30
C ASP A 193 21.33 -1.41 -3.35
N ILE A 194 20.55 -0.95 -2.36
CA ILE A 194 19.79 -1.84 -1.48
C ILE A 194 18.73 -2.59 -2.28
N VAL A 195 18.02 -1.91 -3.19
CA VAL A 195 17.00 -2.55 -4.04
C VAL A 195 17.65 -3.60 -4.94
N LYS A 196 18.70 -3.24 -5.69
CA LYS A 196 19.44 -4.15 -6.57
C LYS A 196 19.98 -5.36 -5.83
N ASN A 197 20.57 -5.17 -4.65
CA ASN A 197 21.09 -6.27 -3.84
C ASN A 197 19.97 -7.18 -3.32
N ARG A 198 18.80 -6.62 -2.97
CA ARG A 198 17.63 -7.41 -2.55
C ARG A 198 17.07 -8.24 -3.70
N VAL A 199 16.87 -7.63 -4.87
CA VAL A 199 16.43 -8.30 -6.10
C VAL A 199 17.35 -9.47 -6.45
N LYS A 200 18.67 -9.25 -6.48
CA LYS A 200 19.65 -10.32 -6.75
C LYS A 200 19.59 -11.47 -5.73
N ARG A 201 19.30 -11.16 -4.47
CA ARG A 201 19.31 -12.15 -3.38
C ARG A 201 18.02 -12.95 -3.31
N THR A 202 16.86 -12.31 -3.47
CA THR A 202 15.54 -12.91 -3.16
C THR A 202 14.49 -12.72 -4.24
N GLY A 203 14.77 -11.98 -5.32
CA GLY A 203 13.82 -11.78 -6.40
C GLY A 203 13.46 -13.08 -7.14
N ASP A 204 12.29 -13.07 -7.77
CA ASP A 204 11.83 -14.15 -8.65
C ASP A 204 12.36 -14.06 -10.10
N GLY A 205 13.08 -12.99 -10.44
CA GLY A 205 13.61 -12.73 -11.78
C GLY A 205 12.69 -11.88 -12.67
N SER A 206 11.53 -11.45 -12.18
CA SER A 206 10.61 -10.55 -12.90
C SER A 206 11.03 -9.07 -12.86
N HIS A 207 12.00 -8.71 -12.01
CA HIS A 207 12.45 -7.32 -11.86
C HIS A 207 13.04 -6.79 -13.16
N HIS A 208 12.51 -5.68 -13.64
CA HIS A 208 13.03 -5.00 -14.80
C HIS A 208 14.26 -4.18 -14.39
N LEU A 209 15.46 -4.68 -14.71
CA LEU A 209 16.70 -3.94 -14.56
C LEU A 209 16.67 -2.74 -15.51
N TRP A 210 16.32 -1.55 -15.02
CA TRP A 210 16.54 -0.34 -15.81
C TRP A 210 18.05 -0.03 -15.86
N GLY A 211 18.69 -0.30 -17.01
CA GLY A 211 20.12 0.01 -17.25
C GLY A 211 20.92 -1.12 -17.90
N TRP A 212 22.25 -1.08 -17.78
CA TRP A 212 23.16 -2.05 -18.40
C TRP A 212 22.84 -3.50 -17.97
N GLY A 213 22.44 -4.35 -18.92
CA GLY A 213 21.99 -5.72 -18.67
C GLY A 213 20.47 -5.89 -18.61
N ASP A 214 19.68 -4.88 -19.00
CA ASP A 214 18.25 -5.03 -19.28
C ASP A 214 18.02 -6.10 -20.37
N LYS A 215 16.94 -6.88 -20.24
CA LYS A 215 16.50 -7.86 -21.24
C LYS A 215 16.11 -7.21 -22.56
N ASP A 216 15.76 -5.93 -22.52
CA ASP A 216 15.36 -5.15 -23.70
C ASP A 216 16.57 -4.59 -24.45
N HIS A 217 17.80 -4.70 -23.91
CA HIS A 217 19.01 -4.35 -24.66
C HIS A 217 19.35 -5.44 -25.68
N SER A 218 19.41 -5.04 -26.95
CA SER A 218 19.91 -5.89 -28.01
C SER A 218 21.40 -6.20 -27.82
N LYS A 219 21.86 -7.33 -28.38
CA LYS A 219 23.29 -7.68 -28.36
C LYS A 219 24.12 -6.61 -29.07
N GLU A 220 23.55 -5.99 -30.10
CA GLU A 220 24.13 -4.92 -30.88
C GLU A 220 24.34 -3.64 -30.04
N GLU A 221 23.35 -3.23 -29.25
CA GLU A 221 23.46 -2.06 -28.36
C GLU A 221 24.50 -2.28 -27.25
N ILE A 222 24.55 -3.50 -26.67
CA ILE A 222 25.57 -3.88 -25.70
C ILE A 222 26.96 -3.87 -26.36
N ALA A 223 27.09 -4.40 -27.58
CA ALA A 223 28.38 -4.41 -28.29
C ALA A 223 28.86 -2.99 -28.68
N ALA A 224 27.92 -2.09 -29.01
CA ALA A 224 28.22 -0.73 -29.43
C ALA A 224 28.52 0.23 -28.26
N ALA A 225 28.33 -0.19 -27.02
CA ALA A 225 28.52 0.68 -25.87
C ALA A 225 29.99 0.98 -25.60
N ILE A 226 30.29 2.26 -25.44
CA ILE A 226 31.63 2.75 -25.11
C ILE A 226 31.92 2.41 -23.64
N ARG A 227 32.85 1.48 -23.42
CA ARG A 227 33.32 1.09 -22.08
C ARG A 227 34.67 1.75 -21.80
N ILE A 228 34.74 2.57 -20.77
CA ILE A 228 35.98 3.21 -20.31
C ILE A 228 36.49 2.42 -19.10
N ASN A 229 37.77 2.00 -19.11
CA ASN A 229 38.40 1.15 -18.08
C ASN A 229 37.66 -0.17 -17.82
N PRO A 230 37.47 -1.05 -18.83
CA PRO A 230 36.87 -2.35 -18.61
C PRO A 230 37.71 -3.17 -17.62
N LYS A 231 37.03 -3.97 -16.80
CA LYS A 231 37.69 -4.95 -15.94
C LYS A 231 38.13 -6.10 -16.84
N ASP A 232 39.42 -6.43 -16.85
CA ASP A 232 39.90 -7.61 -17.55
C ASP A 232 39.37 -8.87 -16.84
N ASP A 233 38.79 -9.79 -17.60
CA ASP A 233 38.20 -11.05 -17.12
C ASP A 233 39.27 -12.07 -16.68
#